data_AF-A0AAW1AP27-F1
#
_entry.id   AF-A0AAW1AP27-F1
#
_cell.length_a   1.000
_cell.length_b   1.000
_cell.length_c   1.000
_cell.angle_alpha   90.00
_cell.angle_beta   90.00
_cell.angle_gamma   90.00
#
_symmetry.space_group_name_H-M   'P 1'
#
loop_
_entity.id
_entity.type
_entity.pdbx_description
1 polymer ?
#
loop_
_entity_poly.entity_id
_entity_poly.type
_entity_poly.pdbx_seq_one_letter_code
_entity_poly.pdbx_strand_id
1 'polypeptide(L)'
;MGGPVDAAKGQAFLWSLLVCTVVLSPTLAIKVYTANEIHGTVGSKIKLSCSFWSNEWISDDISITWHFQPERGKDSISIFHYAKGQHYIDNVGSFKERIEWIGDPRWKDGSIIIHDLEYTDNGTYTCDVKNPPDIVGRTSQVTLYVFENVPTRYGEVLGGIIGGVLAVVLVVLLIAYLIRYCWLRRQATLQRRLSAMEKGKLRLGKDSSKRRHQTPVLYAMLDHSRLTKSDKKSRGGFGDSRKDKK
;
A
#
# COMPACT_ATOMS: atom_id res chain seq x y z
N MET A 1 -55.89 -20.04 -55.74
CA MET A 1 -56.51 -18.94 -54.97
C MET A 1 -55.67 -18.67 -53.71
N GLY A 2 -54.83 -17.65 -53.71
CA GLY A 2 -54.28 -17.05 -52.48
C GLY A 2 -55.06 -15.75 -52.24
N GLY A 3 -55.72 -15.63 -51.09
CA GLY A 3 -56.68 -14.55 -50.84
C GLY A 3 -56.01 -13.25 -50.38
N PRO A 4 -56.70 -12.10 -50.48
CA PRO A 4 -56.22 -10.79 -50.02
C PRO A 4 -55.90 -10.72 -48.51
N VAL A 5 -56.32 -11.72 -47.75
CA VAL A 5 -56.13 -11.83 -46.29
C VAL A 5 -54.68 -12.24 -45.93
N ASP A 6 -54.02 -13.01 -46.78
CA ASP A 6 -52.66 -13.49 -46.52
C ASP A 6 -51.61 -12.39 -46.76
N ALA A 7 -51.87 -11.50 -47.73
CA ALA A 7 -51.04 -10.32 -48.00
C ALA A 7 -51.07 -9.29 -46.85
N ALA A 8 -52.25 -9.07 -46.25
CA ALA A 8 -52.41 -8.13 -45.14
C ALA A 8 -51.69 -8.59 -43.86
N LYS A 9 -51.68 -9.90 -43.59
CA LYS A 9 -50.89 -10.48 -42.49
C LYS A 9 -49.39 -10.28 -42.70
N GLY A 10 -48.89 -10.59 -43.89
CA GLY A 10 -47.47 -10.38 -44.23
C GLY A 10 -47.04 -8.93 -44.04
N GLN A 11 -47.86 -7.97 -44.46
CA GLN A 11 -47.60 -6.55 -44.28
C GLN A 11 -47.55 -6.15 -42.79
N ALA A 12 -48.51 -6.60 -41.97
CA ALA A 12 -48.54 -6.31 -40.54
C ALA A 12 -47.36 -6.92 -39.76
N PHE A 13 -46.91 -8.12 -40.15
CA PHE A 13 -45.70 -8.71 -39.60
C PHE A 13 -44.45 -7.91 -39.97
N LEU A 14 -44.34 -7.44 -41.22
CA LEU A 14 -43.22 -6.60 -41.66
C LEU A 14 -43.19 -5.26 -40.91
N TRP A 15 -44.34 -4.59 -40.73
CA TRP A 15 -44.42 -3.37 -39.93
C TRP A 15 -44.09 -3.60 -38.46
N SER A 16 -44.55 -4.71 -37.87
CA SER A 16 -44.23 -5.05 -36.48
C SER A 16 -42.74 -5.36 -36.30
N LEU A 17 -42.13 -6.06 -37.27
CA LEU A 17 -40.69 -6.33 -37.27
C LEU A 17 -39.89 -5.04 -37.42
N LEU A 18 -40.32 -4.14 -38.31
CA LEU A 18 -39.69 -2.83 -38.53
C LEU A 18 -39.79 -1.92 -37.29
N VAL A 19 -40.94 -1.92 -36.60
CA VAL A 19 -41.11 -1.17 -35.35
C VAL A 19 -40.23 -1.78 -34.25
N CYS A 20 -40.17 -3.11 -34.13
CA CYS A 20 -39.28 -3.77 -33.17
C CYS A 20 -37.80 -3.47 -33.43
N THR A 21 -37.32 -3.45 -34.68
CA THR A 21 -35.91 -3.15 -34.98
C THR A 21 -35.52 -1.69 -34.70
N VAL A 22 -36.44 -0.75 -34.96
CA VAL A 22 -36.23 0.67 -34.61
C VAL A 22 -36.24 0.88 -33.10
N VAL A 23 -37.11 0.19 -32.35
CA VAL A 23 -37.25 0.32 -30.89
C VAL A 23 -36.13 -0.41 -30.12
N LEU A 24 -35.57 -1.51 -30.66
CA LEU A 24 -34.48 -2.27 -30.03
C LEU A 24 -33.07 -1.81 -30.44
N SER A 25 -32.92 -0.72 -31.20
CA SER A 25 -31.60 -0.23 -31.55
C SER A 25 -30.83 0.17 -30.29
N PRO A 26 -29.69 -0.47 -29.96
CA PRO A 26 -28.89 -0.09 -28.81
C PRO A 26 -28.43 1.34 -29.00
N THR A 27 -28.69 2.20 -28.03
CA THR A 27 -28.19 3.57 -28.06
C THR A 27 -26.67 3.54 -28.07
N LEU A 28 -26.07 4.04 -29.15
CA LEU A 28 -24.64 4.33 -29.24
C LEU A 28 -24.39 5.51 -28.31
N ALA A 29 -24.09 5.20 -27.06
CA ALA A 29 -23.94 6.18 -26.00
C ALA A 29 -22.58 6.06 -25.34
N ILE A 30 -21.75 7.09 -25.51
CA ILE A 30 -20.45 7.22 -24.88
C ILE A 30 -20.60 7.27 -23.36
N LYS A 31 -19.75 6.50 -22.68
CA LYS A 31 -19.68 6.43 -21.22
C LYS A 31 -18.36 7.00 -20.75
N VAL A 32 -18.41 7.94 -19.82
CA VAL A 32 -17.23 8.58 -19.24
C VAL A 32 -17.09 8.14 -17.78
N TYR A 33 -15.86 7.85 -17.37
CA TYR A 33 -15.51 7.33 -16.05
C TYR A 33 -14.47 8.24 -15.41
N THR A 34 -14.80 8.76 -14.23
CA THR A 34 -13.91 9.50 -13.34
C THR A 34 -14.00 8.89 -11.94
N ALA A 35 -13.08 9.27 -11.05
CA ALA A 35 -13.26 8.99 -9.63
C ALA A 35 -14.45 9.80 -9.08
N ASN A 36 -15.05 9.35 -7.98
CA ASN A 36 -16.09 10.14 -7.30
C ASN A 36 -15.47 11.33 -6.57
N GLU A 37 -14.37 11.09 -5.88
CA GLU A 37 -13.72 12.03 -4.99
C GLU A 37 -12.21 11.78 -4.96
N ILE A 38 -11.44 12.85 -4.89
CA ILE A 38 -9.98 12.82 -4.75
C ILE A 38 -9.52 13.91 -3.79
N HIS A 39 -8.39 13.66 -3.13
CA HIS A 39 -7.80 14.57 -2.15
C HIS A 39 -6.41 14.97 -2.58
N GLY A 40 -6.12 16.27 -2.53
CA GLY A 40 -4.80 16.83 -2.80
C GLY A 40 -4.35 17.72 -1.64
N THR A 41 -3.05 18.01 -1.58
CA THR A 41 -2.50 19.01 -0.65
C THR A 41 -2.06 20.25 -1.39
N VAL A 42 -2.09 21.40 -0.71
CA VAL A 42 -1.59 22.66 -1.27
C VAL A 42 -0.14 22.50 -1.76
N GLY A 43 0.15 23.03 -2.95
CA GLY A 43 1.48 22.93 -3.60
C GLY A 43 1.84 21.54 -4.14
N SER A 44 0.95 20.54 -4.04
CA SER A 44 1.14 19.24 -4.69
C SER A 44 0.55 19.24 -6.10
N LYS A 45 0.84 18.17 -6.86
CA LYS A 45 0.19 17.88 -8.13
C LYS A 45 -0.84 16.77 -7.99
N ILE A 46 -1.92 16.84 -8.76
CA ILE A 46 -2.98 15.82 -8.76
C ILE A 46 -3.34 15.41 -10.19
N LYS A 47 -3.62 14.13 -10.39
CA LYS A 47 -4.13 13.59 -11.66
C LYS A 47 -5.65 13.52 -11.61
N LEU A 48 -6.30 14.21 -12.54
CA LEU A 48 -7.73 14.03 -12.84
C LEU A 48 -7.86 12.93 -13.89
N SER A 49 -8.18 11.72 -13.44
CA SER A 49 -8.35 10.57 -14.34
C SER A 49 -9.69 10.64 -15.04
N CYS A 50 -9.69 10.60 -16.37
CA CYS A 50 -10.88 10.45 -17.19
C CYS A 50 -10.65 9.35 -18.22
N SER A 51 -11.41 8.27 -18.14
CA SER A 51 -11.44 7.25 -19.18
C SER A 51 -12.83 7.18 -19.81
N PHE A 52 -12.92 6.75 -21.06
CA PHE A 52 -14.21 6.65 -21.73
C PHE A 52 -14.36 5.35 -22.50
N TRP A 53 -15.61 5.01 -22.80
CA TRP A 53 -15.95 3.88 -23.64
C TRP A 53 -16.97 4.30 -24.68
N SER A 54 -16.67 3.99 -25.94
CA SER A 54 -17.50 4.21 -27.13
C SER A 54 -17.41 2.97 -28.01
N ASN A 55 -18.52 2.63 -28.67
CA ASN A 55 -18.59 1.57 -29.68
C ASN A 55 -18.06 2.03 -31.04
N GLU A 56 -17.94 3.35 -31.23
CA GLU A 56 -17.44 3.95 -32.45
C GLU A 56 -15.91 3.98 -32.45
N TRP A 57 -15.32 3.98 -33.64
CA TRP A 57 -13.89 4.18 -33.79
C TRP A 57 -13.51 5.60 -33.33
N ILE A 58 -12.32 5.76 -32.80
CA ILE A 58 -11.85 7.06 -32.33
C ILE A 58 -11.25 7.79 -33.52
N SER A 59 -11.98 8.79 -34.01
CA SER A 59 -11.58 9.63 -35.13
C SER A 59 -10.86 10.90 -34.65
N ASP A 60 -10.34 11.71 -35.58
CA ASP A 60 -9.73 13.01 -35.27
C ASP A 60 -10.77 14.06 -34.81
N ASP A 61 -12.07 13.79 -35.02
CA ASP A 61 -13.18 14.64 -34.59
C ASP A 61 -13.57 14.44 -33.13
N ILE A 62 -12.87 13.55 -32.40
CA ILE A 62 -13.05 13.40 -30.96
C ILE A 62 -12.73 14.73 -30.25
N SER A 63 -13.57 15.07 -29.27
CA SER A 63 -13.31 16.18 -28.37
C SER A 63 -13.42 15.76 -26.92
N ILE A 64 -12.51 16.28 -26.10
CA ILE A 64 -12.46 16.07 -24.66
C ILE A 64 -12.37 17.43 -24.01
N THR A 65 -13.28 17.74 -23.10
CA THR A 65 -13.35 19.02 -22.41
C THR A 65 -13.42 18.79 -20.92
N TRP A 66 -12.64 19.55 -20.16
CA TRP A 66 -12.76 19.61 -18.71
C TRP A 66 -13.40 20.93 -18.30
N HIS A 67 -14.48 20.81 -17.52
CA HIS A 67 -15.13 21.93 -16.88
C HIS A 67 -14.86 21.93 -15.38
N PHE A 68 -14.67 23.11 -14.81
CA PHE A 68 -14.52 23.32 -13.38
C PHE A 68 -15.69 24.13 -12.83
N GLN A 69 -16.27 23.62 -11.74
CA GLN A 69 -17.26 24.32 -10.94
C GLN A 69 -16.71 24.47 -9.52
N PRO A 70 -16.40 25.69 -9.05
CA PRO A 70 -15.88 25.91 -7.71
C PRO A 70 -16.94 25.57 -6.65
N GLU A 71 -16.52 25.09 -5.48
CA GLU A 71 -17.41 24.62 -4.41
C GLU A 71 -18.47 25.64 -3.97
N ARG A 72 -18.13 26.94 -4.00
CA ARG A 72 -19.04 28.04 -3.62
C ARG A 72 -19.69 28.75 -4.80
N GLY A 73 -19.39 28.35 -6.03
CA GLY A 73 -19.92 28.95 -7.26
C GLY A 73 -20.98 28.07 -7.93
N LYS A 74 -21.85 28.70 -8.70
CA LYS A 74 -22.82 27.99 -9.55
C LYS A 74 -22.33 27.86 -10.99
N ASP A 75 -21.46 28.76 -11.42
CA ASP A 75 -21.01 28.81 -12.80
C ASP A 75 -19.96 27.73 -13.05
N SER A 76 -20.13 27.03 -14.17
CA SER A 76 -19.18 26.05 -14.69
C SER A 76 -18.35 26.71 -15.78
N ILE A 77 -17.03 26.69 -15.64
CA ILE A 77 -16.10 27.25 -16.61
C ILE A 77 -15.33 26.14 -17.30
N SER A 78 -15.02 26.31 -18.58
CA SER A 78 -14.06 25.41 -19.23
C SER A 78 -12.64 25.81 -18.86
N ILE A 79 -11.81 24.80 -18.59
CA ILE A 79 -10.40 24.98 -18.19
C ILE A 79 -9.44 24.28 -19.15
N PHE A 80 -9.92 23.30 -19.92
CA PHE A 80 -9.10 22.53 -20.85
C PHE A 80 -9.97 21.94 -21.96
N HIS A 81 -9.39 21.87 -23.15
CA HIS A 81 -10.02 21.27 -24.30
C HIS A 81 -9.00 20.55 -25.19
N TYR A 82 -9.40 19.41 -25.74
CA TYR A 82 -8.72 18.69 -26.79
C TYR A 82 -9.67 18.54 -27.98
N ALA A 83 -9.21 18.87 -29.18
CA ALA A 83 -9.92 18.64 -30.44
C ALA A 83 -8.94 18.63 -31.62
N LYS A 84 -9.24 17.82 -32.66
CA LYS A 84 -8.46 17.79 -33.92
C LYS A 84 -6.96 17.55 -33.70
N GLY A 85 -6.61 16.66 -32.77
CA GLY A 85 -5.21 16.32 -32.49
C GLY A 85 -4.43 17.36 -31.68
N GLN A 86 -5.08 18.42 -31.21
CA GLN A 86 -4.45 19.50 -30.44
C GLN A 86 -5.18 19.71 -29.12
N HIS A 87 -4.44 20.17 -28.11
CA HIS A 87 -5.02 20.61 -26.85
C HIS A 87 -4.79 22.11 -26.65
N TYR A 88 -5.74 22.75 -25.98
CA TYR A 88 -5.63 24.12 -25.53
C TYR A 88 -6.13 24.23 -24.10
N ILE A 89 -5.45 25.07 -23.34
CA ILE A 89 -5.80 25.39 -21.95
C ILE A 89 -6.40 26.79 -21.98
N ASP A 90 -7.60 26.93 -21.41
CA ASP A 90 -8.27 28.21 -21.41
C ASP A 90 -7.56 29.18 -20.46
N ASN A 91 -7.49 30.45 -20.85
CA ASN A 91 -6.89 31.51 -20.04
C ASN A 91 -7.86 31.98 -18.93
N VAL A 92 -8.42 31.04 -18.16
CA VAL A 92 -9.42 31.32 -17.13
C VAL A 92 -8.86 30.99 -15.76
N GLY A 93 -8.85 31.97 -14.86
CA GLY A 93 -8.35 31.81 -13.49
C GLY A 93 -6.85 31.53 -13.42
N SER A 94 -6.42 30.81 -12.37
CA SER A 94 -5.02 30.45 -12.14
C SER A 94 -4.58 29.15 -12.84
N PHE A 95 -5.41 28.57 -13.73
CA PHE A 95 -5.18 27.23 -14.31
C PHE A 95 -4.22 27.20 -15.51
N LYS A 96 -4.07 28.31 -16.24
CA LYS A 96 -3.35 28.41 -17.52
C LYS A 96 -1.97 27.73 -17.52
N GLU A 97 -1.21 27.91 -16.45
CA GLU A 97 0.19 27.45 -16.36
C GLU A 97 0.34 26.19 -15.50
N ARG A 98 -0.76 25.68 -14.94
CA ARG A 98 -0.77 24.56 -14.00
C ARG A 98 -1.39 23.30 -14.57
N ILE A 99 -2.09 23.37 -15.69
CA ILE A 99 -2.68 22.19 -16.35
C ILE A 99 -1.67 21.56 -17.31
N GLU A 100 -1.51 20.24 -17.21
CA GLU A 100 -0.73 19.42 -18.13
C GLU A 100 -1.62 18.32 -18.74
N TRP A 101 -1.57 18.20 -20.06
CA TRP A 101 -2.23 17.11 -20.79
C TRP A 101 -1.39 15.83 -20.72
N ILE A 102 -1.99 14.75 -20.21
CA ILE A 102 -1.35 13.44 -20.11
C ILE A 102 -2.18 12.31 -20.75
N GLY A 103 -3.36 12.64 -21.29
CA GLY A 103 -4.25 11.67 -21.92
C GLY A 103 -3.78 11.25 -23.31
N ASP A 104 -4.32 10.13 -23.77
CA ASP A 104 -4.24 9.70 -25.16
C ASP A 104 -5.63 9.23 -25.60
N PRO A 105 -6.33 9.99 -26.47
CA PRO A 105 -7.68 9.64 -26.86
C PRO A 105 -7.72 8.31 -27.63
N ARG A 106 -6.62 7.90 -28.31
CA ARG A 106 -6.54 6.61 -29.00
C ARG A 106 -6.65 5.43 -28.03
N TRP A 107 -6.22 5.65 -26.78
CA TRP A 107 -6.31 4.69 -25.68
C TRP A 107 -7.48 4.96 -24.75
N LYS A 108 -8.43 5.78 -25.20
CA LYS A 108 -9.62 6.19 -24.45
C LYS A 108 -9.30 6.89 -23.12
N ASP A 109 -8.21 7.65 -23.08
CA ASP A 109 -7.76 8.40 -21.91
C ASP A 109 -7.84 9.92 -22.17
N GLY A 110 -8.59 10.61 -21.33
CA GLY A 110 -8.82 12.05 -21.31
C GLY A 110 -8.21 12.77 -20.10
N SER A 111 -7.23 12.15 -19.45
CA SER A 111 -6.70 12.63 -18.17
C SER A 111 -5.85 13.90 -18.29
N ILE A 112 -5.93 14.74 -17.25
CA ILE A 112 -5.06 15.91 -17.06
C ILE A 112 -4.39 15.87 -15.69
N ILE A 113 -3.28 16.59 -15.54
CA ILE A 113 -2.65 16.89 -14.24
C ILE A 113 -2.86 18.38 -13.94
N ILE A 114 -3.16 18.68 -12.69
CA ILE A 114 -3.11 20.05 -12.15
C ILE A 114 -1.92 20.10 -11.20
N HIS A 115 -0.97 21.00 -11.48
CA HIS A 115 0.21 21.28 -10.66
C HIS A 115 -0.10 22.38 -9.64
N ASP A 116 0.76 22.47 -8.61
CA ASP A 116 0.74 23.51 -7.59
C ASP A 116 -0.67 23.85 -7.09
N LEU A 117 -1.34 22.85 -6.50
CA LEU A 117 -2.71 22.99 -6.05
C LEU A 117 -2.91 24.15 -5.06
N GLU A 118 -3.99 24.89 -5.25
CA GLU A 118 -4.44 26.00 -4.40
C GLU A 118 -5.79 25.67 -3.75
N TYR A 119 -6.14 26.34 -2.64
CA TYR A 119 -7.46 26.17 -2.01
C TYR A 119 -8.63 26.54 -2.92
N THR A 120 -8.40 27.45 -3.85
CA THR A 120 -9.38 27.88 -4.86
C THR A 120 -9.68 26.82 -5.91
N ASP A 121 -8.85 25.77 -5.99
CA ASP A 121 -9.06 24.64 -6.90
C ASP A 121 -10.06 23.62 -6.33
N ASN A 122 -10.53 23.82 -5.09
CA ASN A 122 -11.58 23.00 -4.49
C ASN A 122 -12.90 23.16 -5.25
N GLY A 123 -13.44 22.04 -5.71
CA GLY A 123 -14.68 22.00 -6.45
C GLY A 123 -14.85 20.74 -7.26
N THR A 124 -15.78 20.81 -8.21
CA THR A 124 -16.16 19.69 -9.06
C THR A 124 -15.61 19.87 -10.47
N TYR A 125 -14.89 18.86 -10.93
CA TYR A 125 -14.33 18.79 -12.27
C TYR A 125 -15.14 17.80 -13.10
N THR A 126 -15.63 18.23 -14.25
CA THR A 126 -16.46 17.44 -15.15
C THR A 126 -15.70 17.14 -16.44
N CYS A 127 -15.52 15.86 -16.76
CA CYS A 127 -14.99 15.42 -18.05
C CYS A 127 -16.16 15.20 -19.03
N ASP A 128 -16.20 15.98 -20.11
CA ASP A 128 -17.10 15.76 -21.24
C ASP A 128 -16.32 15.24 -22.44
N VAL A 129 -16.75 14.10 -22.97
CA VAL A 129 -16.14 13.46 -24.14
C VAL A 129 -17.20 13.30 -25.22
N LYS A 130 -16.90 13.74 -26.44
CA LYS A 130 -17.73 13.53 -27.63
C LYS A 130 -16.92 12.81 -28.69
N ASN A 131 -17.40 11.66 -29.18
CA ASN A 131 -16.77 10.91 -30.26
C ASN A 131 -17.76 10.70 -31.41
N PRO A 132 -17.96 11.67 -32.33
CA PRO A 132 -18.96 11.57 -33.38
C PRO A 132 -18.86 10.29 -34.23
N PRO A 133 -19.99 9.65 -34.60
CA PRO A 133 -21.38 10.01 -34.27
C PRO A 133 -21.84 9.71 -32.83
N ASP A 134 -21.03 9.03 -32.01
CA ASP A 134 -21.32 8.71 -30.60
C ASP A 134 -21.11 9.92 -29.67
N ILE A 135 -22.04 10.87 -29.77
CA ILE A 135 -22.08 12.10 -28.96
C ILE A 135 -23.09 12.04 -27.83
N VAL A 136 -23.98 11.06 -27.84
CA VAL A 136 -25.13 10.94 -26.94
C VAL A 136 -24.66 10.23 -25.67
N GLY A 137 -23.90 10.93 -24.83
CA GLY A 137 -23.34 10.37 -23.58
C GLY A 137 -23.55 11.26 -22.37
N ARG A 138 -23.39 10.65 -21.19
CA ARG A 138 -23.34 11.37 -19.91
C ARG A 138 -21.89 11.73 -19.60
N THR A 139 -21.68 12.98 -19.19
CA THR A 139 -20.42 13.42 -18.61
C THR A 139 -20.20 12.77 -17.25
N SER A 140 -18.94 12.72 -16.81
CA SER A 140 -18.56 12.18 -15.51
C SER A 140 -17.87 13.25 -14.69
N GLN A 141 -18.09 13.25 -13.38
CA GLN A 141 -17.64 14.30 -12.48
C GLN A 141 -16.79 13.72 -11.36
N VAL A 142 -15.79 14.49 -10.92
CA VAL A 142 -14.94 14.20 -9.76
C VAL A 142 -14.88 15.43 -8.86
N THR A 143 -15.05 15.24 -7.56
CA THR A 143 -14.87 16.32 -6.59
C THR A 143 -13.45 16.28 -6.02
N LEU A 144 -12.73 17.39 -6.13
CA LEU A 144 -11.38 17.55 -5.58
C LEU A 144 -11.44 18.37 -4.30
N TYR A 145 -10.95 17.81 -3.19
CA TYR A 145 -10.72 18.57 -1.96
C TYR A 145 -9.24 18.83 -1.76
N VAL A 146 -8.90 20.10 -1.49
CA VAL A 146 -7.52 20.53 -1.25
C VAL A 146 -7.35 20.86 0.23
N PHE A 147 -6.36 20.22 0.87
CA PHE A 147 -6.04 20.38 2.29
C PHE A 147 -4.64 20.96 2.49
N GLU A 148 -4.38 21.59 3.63
CA GLU A 148 -3.01 22.00 3.99
C GLU A 148 -2.12 20.80 4.29
N ASN A 149 -2.69 19.82 4.99
CA ASN A 149 -2.05 18.58 5.37
C ASN A 149 -3.02 17.44 5.04
N VAL A 150 -2.52 16.33 4.50
CA VAL A 150 -3.36 15.15 4.27
C VAL A 150 -4.06 14.75 5.57
N PRO A 151 -5.38 14.51 5.59
CA PRO A 151 -6.02 13.91 6.75
C PRO A 151 -5.46 12.51 6.91
N THR A 152 -4.45 12.35 7.77
CA THR A 152 -3.93 11.04 8.13
C THR A 152 -5.11 10.20 8.58
N ARG A 153 -5.31 9.02 7.96
CA ARG A 153 -6.29 8.03 8.39
C ARG A 153 -5.92 7.62 9.82
N TYR A 154 -6.43 8.36 10.79
CA TYR A 154 -6.07 8.22 12.20
C TYR A 154 -6.26 6.77 12.67
N GLY A 155 -7.23 6.06 12.08
CA GLY A 155 -7.46 4.64 12.30
C GLY A 155 -6.30 3.73 11.89
N GLU A 156 -5.58 4.03 10.81
CA GLU A 156 -4.42 3.22 10.38
C GLU A 156 -3.22 3.44 11.29
N VAL A 157 -2.92 4.70 11.62
CA VAL A 157 -1.82 5.06 12.53
C VAL A 157 -2.08 4.49 13.93
N LEU A 158 -3.30 4.67 14.46
CA LEU A 158 -3.69 4.16 15.76
C LEU A 158 -3.71 2.62 15.78
N GLY A 159 -4.19 1.99 14.70
CA GLY A 159 -4.20 0.54 14.54
C GLY A 159 -2.79 -0.06 14.56
N GLY A 160 -1.84 0.58 13.88
CA GLY A 160 -0.43 0.17 13.89
C GLY A 160 0.20 0.22 15.29
N ILE A 161 -0.06 1.30 16.04
CA ILE A 161 0.45 1.45 17.41
C ILE A 161 -0.13 0.37 18.34
N ILE A 162 -1.46 0.19 18.33
CA ILE A 162 -2.14 -0.80 19.18
C ILE A 162 -1.67 -2.22 18.82
N GLY A 163 -1.61 -2.54 17.54
CA GLY A 163 -1.14 -3.85 17.05
C GLY A 163 0.30 -4.13 17.46
N GLY A 164 1.19 -3.14 17.34
CA GLY A 164 2.59 -3.25 17.77
C GLY A 164 2.73 -3.51 19.27
N VAL A 165 2.00 -2.77 20.11
CA VAL A 165 2.04 -2.96 21.57
C VAL A 165 1.53 -4.35 21.96
N LEU A 166 0.41 -4.81 21.38
CA LEU A 166 -0.14 -6.14 21.64
C LEU A 166 0.84 -7.25 21.21
N ALA A 167 1.48 -7.11 20.06
CA ALA A 167 2.49 -8.05 19.59
C ALA A 167 3.70 -8.13 20.53
N VAL A 168 4.21 -6.98 21.01
CA VAL A 168 5.32 -6.94 21.97
C VAL A 168 4.94 -7.62 23.28
N VAL A 169 3.74 -7.37 23.81
CA VAL A 169 3.26 -8.01 25.04
C VAL A 169 3.19 -9.54 24.88
N LEU A 170 2.64 -10.03 23.77
CA LEU A 170 2.57 -11.47 23.48
C LEU A 170 3.96 -12.11 23.38
N VAL A 171 4.92 -11.43 22.73
CA VAL A 171 6.31 -11.90 22.63
C VAL A 171 6.96 -11.97 24.01
N VAL A 172 6.79 -10.96 24.86
CA VAL A 172 7.34 -10.94 26.23
C VAL A 172 6.76 -12.08 27.06
N LEU A 173 5.44 -12.32 26.99
CA LEU A 173 4.80 -13.44 27.69
C LEU A 173 5.32 -14.79 27.21
N LEU A 174 5.51 -14.95 25.90
CA LEU A 174 6.04 -16.18 25.32
C LEU A 174 7.49 -16.42 25.75
N ILE A 175 8.34 -15.40 25.75
CA ILE A 175 9.70 -15.47 26.26
C ILE A 175 9.70 -15.84 27.76
N ALA A 176 8.87 -15.19 28.58
CA ALA A 176 8.77 -15.48 30.01
C ALA A 176 8.31 -16.92 30.27
N TYR A 177 7.35 -17.40 29.49
CA TYR A 177 6.89 -18.80 29.53
C TYR A 177 8.02 -19.77 29.17
N LEU A 178 8.75 -19.52 28.08
CA LEU A 178 9.88 -20.34 27.65
C LEU A 178 10.99 -20.36 28.71
N ILE A 179 11.32 -19.21 29.30
CA ILE A 179 12.28 -19.12 30.41
C ILE A 179 11.79 -19.99 31.57
N ARG A 180 10.56 -19.79 32.06
CA ARG A 180 10.02 -20.57 33.18
C ARG A 180 10.03 -22.07 32.89
N TYR A 181 9.65 -22.47 31.67
CA TYR A 181 9.70 -23.85 31.20
C TYR A 181 11.12 -24.42 31.21
N CYS A 182 12.08 -23.68 30.66
CA CYS A 182 13.50 -24.06 30.66
C CYS A 182 14.07 -24.16 32.08
N TRP A 183 13.70 -23.25 32.98
CA TRP A 183 14.13 -23.26 34.38
C TRP A 183 13.58 -24.48 35.13
N LEU A 184 12.29 -24.80 34.99
CA LEU A 184 11.68 -25.99 35.60
C LEU A 184 12.32 -27.28 35.09
N ARG A 185 12.54 -27.40 33.77
CA ARG A 185 13.26 -28.55 33.19
C ARG A 185 14.70 -28.66 33.69
N ARG A 186 15.41 -27.54 33.81
CA ARG A 186 16.77 -27.49 34.37
C ARG A 186 16.78 -27.94 35.83
N GLN A 187 15.86 -27.45 36.66
CA GLN A 187 15.74 -27.89 38.06
C GLN A 187 15.51 -29.40 38.17
N ALA A 188 14.61 -29.96 37.37
CA ALA A 188 14.38 -31.41 37.35
C ALA A 188 15.62 -32.22 36.94
N THR A 189 16.44 -31.69 36.03
CA THR A 189 17.67 -32.36 35.58
C THR A 189 18.80 -32.23 36.61
N LEU A 190 18.93 -31.06 37.26
CA LEU A 190 19.94 -30.81 38.28
C LEU A 190 19.70 -31.66 39.54
N GLN A 191 18.44 -31.76 39.99
CA GLN A 191 18.05 -32.63 41.09
C GLN A 191 18.46 -34.09 40.83
N ARG A 192 18.17 -34.63 39.63
CA ARG A 192 18.60 -35.99 39.25
C ARG A 192 20.12 -36.17 39.27
N ARG A 193 20.88 -35.16 38.82
CA ARG A 193 22.36 -35.21 38.83
C ARG A 193 22.92 -35.22 40.25
N LEU A 194 22.36 -34.42 41.16
CA LEU A 194 22.75 -34.42 42.57
C LEU A 194 22.46 -35.78 43.23
N SER A 195 21.27 -36.35 43.00
CA SER A 195 20.93 -37.69 43.51
C SER A 195 21.82 -38.79 42.93
N ALA A 196 22.28 -38.67 41.68
CA ALA A 196 23.22 -39.60 41.06
C ALA A 196 24.63 -39.47 41.66
N MET A 197 25.10 -38.24 41.95
CA MET A 197 26.37 -38.00 42.61
C MET A 197 26.38 -38.50 44.06
N GLU A 198 25.26 -38.37 44.78
CA GLU A 198 25.11 -38.91 46.14
C GLU A 198 25.13 -40.45 46.15
N LYS A 199 24.42 -41.09 45.22
CA LYS A 199 24.47 -42.56 45.02
C LYS A 199 25.87 -43.04 44.62
N GLY A 200 26.59 -42.28 43.79
CA GLY A 200 27.99 -42.56 43.41
C GLY A 200 28.96 -42.44 44.59
N LYS A 201 28.80 -41.43 45.45
CA LYS A 201 29.61 -41.23 46.66
C LYS A 201 29.42 -42.36 47.67
N LEU A 202 28.19 -42.86 47.83
CA LEU A 202 27.87 -44.02 48.67
C LEU A 202 28.47 -45.33 48.13
N ARG A 203 28.54 -45.49 46.80
CA ARG A 203 29.19 -46.64 46.14
C ARG A 203 30.71 -46.63 46.35
N LEU A 204 31.36 -45.48 46.20
CA LEU A 204 32.81 -45.34 46.41
C LEU A 204 33.22 -45.59 47.86
N GLY A 205 32.42 -45.12 48.83
CA GLY A 205 32.62 -45.40 50.26
C GLY A 205 32.48 -46.89 50.63
N LYS A 206 31.63 -47.62 49.91
CA LYS A 206 31.42 -49.07 50.08
C LYS A 206 32.57 -49.88 49.50
N ASP A 207 33.17 -49.44 48.39
CA ASP A 207 34.34 -50.09 47.80
C ASP A 207 35.62 -49.80 48.60
N SER A 208 35.75 -48.63 49.25
CA SER A 208 36.84 -48.35 50.18
C SER A 208 36.78 -49.18 51.48
N SER A 209 35.59 -49.65 51.89
CA SER A 209 35.42 -50.47 53.10
C SER A 209 35.88 -51.92 52.90
N LYS A 210 35.86 -52.43 51.67
CA LYS A 210 36.36 -53.79 51.34
C LYS A 210 37.86 -53.86 51.06
N ARG A 211 38.57 -52.73 51.06
CA ARG A 211 40.02 -52.68 50.77
C ARG A 211 40.87 -52.33 52.01
N ARG A 212 40.45 -52.78 53.20
CA ARG A 212 41.20 -52.63 54.46
C ARG A 212 41.69 -53.97 55.03
N HIS A 213 42.46 -54.70 54.23
CA HIS A 213 43.40 -55.70 54.72
C HIS A 213 44.68 -55.72 53.87
N GLN A 214 45.37 -54.57 53.81
CA GLN A 214 46.84 -54.47 53.71
C GLN A 214 47.24 -52.98 53.76
N THR A 215 48.04 -52.64 54.76
CA THR A 215 48.95 -51.47 54.76
C THR A 215 50.37 -52.05 54.72
N PRO A 216 51.40 -51.38 54.18
CA PRO A 216 51.76 -49.97 54.39
C PRO A 216 52.19 -49.29 53.05
N VAL A 217 52.75 -48.09 52.89
CA VAL A 217 53.62 -47.21 53.69
C VAL A 217 53.31 -45.77 53.24
N LEU A 218 53.22 -44.86 54.21
CA LEU A 218 53.21 -43.43 54.03
C LEU A 218 54.64 -42.97 53.68
N TYR A 219 54.85 -42.25 52.57
CA TYR A 219 55.86 -41.21 52.53
C TYR A 219 55.33 -39.98 51.80
N ALA A 220 55.41 -38.87 52.52
CA ALA A 220 55.23 -37.51 52.03
C ALA A 220 56.34 -37.14 51.04
N MET A 221 56.08 -36.14 50.20
CA MET A 221 57.00 -35.09 49.73
C MET A 221 56.30 -34.36 48.57
N LEU A 222 56.35 -33.06 48.39
CA LEU A 222 56.74 -31.90 49.20
C LEU A 222 56.38 -30.75 48.25
N ASP A 223 55.72 -29.71 48.75
CA ASP A 223 55.54 -28.48 47.99
C ASP A 223 56.92 -27.85 47.76
N HIS A 224 57.35 -27.75 46.49
CA HIS A 224 58.48 -26.91 46.12
C HIS A 224 58.03 -25.82 45.14
N SER A 225 57.94 -24.66 45.77
CA SER A 225 57.88 -23.32 45.25
C SER A 225 58.78 -23.03 44.04
N ARG A 226 58.30 -22.08 43.22
CA ARG A 226 59.06 -21.00 42.56
C ARG A 226 60.16 -21.41 41.56
N LEU A 227 60.08 -20.90 40.32
CA LEU A 227 60.75 -19.66 39.88
C LEU A 227 60.68 -19.52 38.33
N THR A 228 60.29 -18.32 37.86
CA THR A 228 60.76 -17.65 36.61
C THR A 228 60.42 -18.32 35.26
N LYS A 229 60.11 -17.62 34.17
CA LYS A 229 60.60 -16.35 33.59
C LYS A 229 59.60 -16.02 32.45
N SER A 230 59.01 -14.82 32.42
CA SER A 230 59.44 -13.67 31.62
C SER A 230 59.15 -13.77 30.12
N ASP A 231 58.70 -12.62 29.59
CA ASP A 231 58.67 -12.18 28.18
C ASP A 231 57.56 -12.76 27.31
N LYS A 232 56.74 -11.98 26.58
CA LYS A 232 56.91 -10.64 26.00
C LYS A 232 55.50 -10.11 25.63
N LYS A 233 55.14 -8.86 25.95
CA LYS A 233 55.23 -7.65 25.09
C LYS A 233 54.10 -7.64 24.03
N SER A 234 53.27 -6.61 23.85
CA SER A 234 53.30 -5.17 24.14
C SER A 234 51.85 -4.64 24.11
N ARG A 235 51.43 -3.76 25.03
CA ARG A 235 51.45 -2.27 24.92
C ARG A 235 50.56 -1.81 23.76
N GLY A 236 49.48 -1.05 23.91
CA GLY A 236 49.08 0.07 24.78
C GLY A 236 48.10 0.89 23.90
N GLY A 237 47.28 1.81 24.35
CA GLY A 237 47.10 2.46 25.62
C GLY A 237 45.80 3.28 25.57
N PHE A 238 45.44 3.77 26.74
CA PHE A 238 44.36 4.72 27.00
C PHE A 238 44.72 6.12 26.47
N GLY A 239 43.71 6.92 26.08
CA GLY A 239 43.78 8.39 26.19
C GLY A 239 43.33 9.22 24.99
N ASP A 240 42.04 9.59 25.00
CA ASP A 240 41.48 10.94 24.86
C ASP A 240 42.03 11.95 23.82
N SER A 241 41.17 12.43 22.91
CA SER A 241 40.92 13.87 22.66
C SER A 241 40.15 14.13 21.36
N ARG A 242 38.93 14.63 21.54
CA ARG A 242 38.35 15.85 20.92
C ARG A 242 38.97 16.37 19.61
N LYS A 243 38.15 16.46 18.54
CA LYS A 243 38.05 17.67 17.71
C LYS A 243 36.87 17.64 16.74
N ASP A 244 36.09 18.72 16.81
CA ASP A 244 35.23 19.25 15.75
C ASP A 244 35.97 19.32 14.40
N LYS A 245 35.23 19.27 13.27
CA LYS A 245 34.84 20.46 12.49
C LYS A 245 34.35 20.08 11.08
N LYS A 246 33.25 20.73 10.71
CA LYS A 246 32.79 21.12 9.37
C LYS A 246 31.97 20.12 8.55
#